data_AF-A0A1Y1K9Y3-F1
#
_entry.id   AF-A0A1Y1K9Y3-F1
#
_cell.length_a   1.000
_cell.length_b   1.000
_cell.length_c   1.000
_cell.angle_alpha   90.00
_cell.angle_beta   90.00
_cell.angle_gamma   90.00
#
_symmetry.space_group_name_H-M   'P 1'
#
loop_
_entity.id
_entity.type
_entity.pdbx_description
1 polymer ?
#
loop_
_entity_poly.entity_id
_entity_poly.type
_entity_poly.pdbx_seq_one_letter_code
_entity_poly.pdbx_strand_id
1 'polypeptide(L)'
;YVTEQDDVPLFGLDWCLAFKLPLPPGAKICHLKQMSVSNNIEEGETNSIIDQLQKEFPLLFEDRLGAIKGHQARIHIKSDVIPKAFRPRNIPLALQDQVAAELNRLVVEGVLEPVDTTVTPISWASPIVVALKSNGKLRICA
;
A
#
# COMPACT_ATOMS: atom_id res chain seq x y z
N TYR A 1 20.15 8.82 -24.23
CA TYR A 1 21.16 7.82 -24.62
C TYR A 1 20.46 6.48 -24.62
N VAL A 2 20.67 5.66 -25.65
CA VAL A 2 20.00 4.35 -25.79
C VAL A 2 20.70 3.39 -24.85
N THR A 3 19.99 2.90 -23.84
CA THR A 3 20.35 1.66 -23.14
C THR A 3 19.76 0.50 -23.94
N GLU A 4 20.45 -0.64 -23.99
CA GLU A 4 20.06 -1.79 -24.81
C GLU A 4 18.85 -2.58 -24.25
N GLN A 5 18.22 -2.14 -23.15
CA GLN A 5 17.16 -2.86 -22.45
C GLN A 5 15.99 -1.93 -22.09
N ASP A 6 14.79 -2.51 -22.03
CA ASP A 6 13.51 -1.85 -21.67
C ASP A 6 13.58 -1.30 -20.23
N ASP A 7 14.21 -0.14 -20.07
CA ASP A 7 14.33 0.55 -18.80
C ASP A 7 13.37 1.73 -18.69
N VAL A 8 12.80 1.90 -17.49
CA VAL A 8 11.96 3.04 -17.11
C VAL A 8 12.84 4.30 -17.07
N PRO A 9 12.47 5.40 -17.74
CA PRO A 9 13.31 6.58 -17.77
C PRO A 9 13.51 7.14 -16.36
N LEU A 10 14.78 7.22 -15.94
CA LEU A 10 15.25 7.80 -14.67
C LEU A 10 14.85 9.27 -14.48
N PHE A 11 14.50 9.94 -15.57
CA PHE A 11 14.15 11.36 -15.61
C PHE A 11 12.70 11.54 -16.03
N GLY A 12 11.97 12.36 -15.28
CA GLY A 12 10.59 12.74 -15.61
C GLY A 12 10.47 13.56 -16.90
N LEU A 13 9.23 13.79 -17.32
CA LEU A 13 8.87 14.51 -18.55
C LEU A 13 9.59 15.87 -18.70
N ASP A 14 9.76 16.60 -17.61
CA ASP A 14 10.38 17.93 -17.59
C ASP A 14 11.83 17.92 -18.11
N TRP A 15 12.60 16.90 -17.72
CA TRP A 15 13.98 16.74 -18.15
C TRP A 15 14.08 16.24 -19.59
N CYS A 16 13.14 15.40 -20.03
CA CYS A 16 13.05 14.99 -21.43
C CYS A 16 12.83 16.20 -22.35
N LEU A 17 12.05 17.19 -21.92
CA LEU A 17 11.85 18.45 -22.65
C LEU A 17 13.11 19.33 -22.63
N ALA A 18 13.73 19.50 -21.46
CA ALA A 18 14.93 20.35 -21.31
C ALA A 18 16.11 19.86 -22.17
N PHE A 19 16.36 18.55 -22.21
CA PHE A 19 17.42 17.94 -23.01
C PHE A 19 16.99 17.62 -24.45
N LYS A 20 15.77 17.97 -24.85
CA LYS A 20 15.21 17.72 -26.20
C LYS A 20 15.32 16.24 -26.62
N LEU A 21 15.03 15.34 -25.68
CA LEU A 21 15.08 13.90 -25.95
C LEU A 21 13.94 13.49 -26.89
N PRO A 22 14.18 12.59 -27.86
CA PRO A 22 13.14 12.11 -28.75
C PRO A 22 12.11 11.30 -27.97
N LEU A 23 10.83 11.59 -28.20
CA LEU A 23 9.72 10.81 -27.63
C LEU A 23 9.53 9.50 -28.40
N PRO A 24 9.01 8.44 -27.74
CA PRO A 24 8.69 7.18 -28.41
C PRO A 24 7.73 7.39 -29.60
N PRO A 25 7.81 6.55 -30.65
CA PRO A 25 6.92 6.63 -31.80
C PRO A 25 5.44 6.58 -31.39
N GLY A 26 4.65 7.59 -31.80
CA GLY A 26 3.23 7.71 -31.46
C GLY A 26 2.94 8.48 -30.18
N ALA A 27 3.95 8.79 -29.35
CA ALA A 27 3.77 9.65 -28.19
C ALA A 27 3.62 11.12 -28.63
N LYS A 28 2.47 11.72 -28.30
CA LYS A 28 2.21 13.15 -28.47
C LYS A 28 1.94 13.75 -27.09
N ILE A 29 2.55 14.88 -26.79
CA ILE A 29 2.23 15.65 -25.59
C ILE A 29 0.93 16.41 -25.89
N CYS A 30 -0.19 15.88 -25.42
CA CYS A 30 -1.52 16.42 -25.74
C CYS A 30 -1.87 17.68 -24.93
N HIS A 31 -1.25 17.88 -23.77
CA HIS A 31 -1.47 19.07 -22.94
C HIS A 31 -0.28 19.30 -22.02
N LEU A 32 0.44 20.41 -22.21
CA LEU A 32 1.38 20.90 -21.21
C LEU A 32 0.62 21.92 -20.37
N LYS A 33 0.20 21.54 -19.16
CA LYS A 33 -0.24 22.55 -18.20
C LYS A 33 1.04 23.26 -17.75
N GLN A 34 1.41 24.36 -18.40
CA GLN A 34 2.42 25.27 -17.87
C GLN A 34 1.86 25.79 -16.54
N MET A 35 2.18 25.08 -15.46
CA MET A 35 2.21 25.72 -14.17
C MET A 35 3.41 26.65 -14.25
N SER A 36 3.13 27.94 -14.47
CA SER A 36 4.06 28.96 -14.00
C SER A 36 4.17 28.74 -12.50
N VAL A 37 5.19 27.98 -12.07
CA VAL A 37 5.64 28.00 -10.69
C VAL A 37 6.31 29.36 -10.53
N SER A 38 5.46 30.38 -10.41
CA SER A 38 5.83 31.59 -9.69
C SER A 38 6.23 31.09 -8.31
N ASN A 39 7.46 31.36 -7.87
CA ASN A 39 7.93 31.03 -6.52
C ASN A 39 7.18 31.79 -5.40
N ASN A 40 5.98 32.29 -5.69
CA ASN A 40 5.04 32.94 -4.81
C ASN A 40 3.70 32.20 -4.91
N ILE A 41 3.66 30.94 -4.47
CA ILE A 41 2.38 30.33 -4.11
C ILE A 41 2.15 30.78 -2.66
N GLU A 42 1.26 31.75 -2.47
CA GLU A 42 0.81 32.12 -1.14
C GLU A 42 0.16 30.89 -0.49
N GLU A 43 0.52 30.56 0.75
CA GLU A 43 0.00 29.38 1.48
C GLU A 43 -1.55 29.26 1.42
N GLY A 44 -2.24 30.40 1.26
CA GLY A 44 -3.69 30.48 1.11
C GLY A 44 -4.25 29.81 -0.16
N GLU A 45 -3.58 29.89 -1.30
CA GLU A 45 -4.08 29.30 -2.56
C GLU A 45 -3.93 27.76 -2.55
N THR A 46 -2.83 27.25 -1.99
CA THR A 46 -2.62 25.80 -1.82
C THR A 46 -3.63 25.16 -0.89
N ASN A 47 -3.94 25.81 0.24
CA ASN A 47 -4.95 25.31 1.17
C ASN A 47 -6.34 25.31 0.52
N SER A 48 -6.64 26.30 -0.32
CA SER A 48 -7.91 26.37 -1.06
C SER A 48 -8.10 25.18 -2.03
N ILE A 49 -7.03 24.78 -2.73
CA ILE A 49 -7.07 23.63 -3.64
C ILE A 49 -7.22 22.32 -2.87
N ILE A 50 -6.50 22.16 -1.75
CA ILE A 50 -6.59 20.95 -0.91
C ILE A 50 -8.02 20.79 -0.36
N ASP A 51 -8.61 21.87 0.13
CA ASP A 51 -9.99 21.87 0.64
C ASP A 51 -11.01 21.49 -0.45
N GLN A 52 -10.80 21.95 -1.68
CA GLN A 52 -11.64 21.56 -2.83
C GLN A 52 -11.51 20.07 -3.13
N LEU A 53 -10.29 19.53 -3.18
CA LEU A 53 -10.05 18.11 -3.46
C LEU A 53 -10.60 17.19 -2.36
N GLN A 54 -10.47 17.57 -1.08
CA GLN A 54 -11.05 16.81 0.02
C GLN A 54 -12.58 16.80 -0.04
N LYS A 55 -13.21 17.91 -0.46
CA LYS A 55 -14.67 17.98 -0.66
C LYS A 55 -15.15 17.19 -1.86
N GLU A 56 -14.38 17.19 -2.95
CA GLU A 56 -14.73 16.49 -4.20
C GLU A 56 -14.52 14.97 -4.08
N PHE A 57 -13.45 14.54 -3.39
CA PHE A 57 -13.10 13.13 -3.25
C PHE A 57 -12.99 12.68 -1.79
N PRO A 58 -14.05 12.84 -0.97
CA PRO A 58 -13.98 12.58 0.47
C PRO A 58 -13.51 11.15 0.77
N LEU A 59 -13.96 10.16 -0.01
CA LEU A 59 -13.61 8.75 0.14
C LEU A 59 -12.10 8.46 0.00
N LEU A 60 -11.35 9.28 -0.72
CA LEU A 60 -9.90 9.11 -0.89
C LEU A 60 -9.11 9.64 0.32
N PHE A 61 -9.69 10.58 1.07
CA PHE A 61 -9.04 11.27 2.19
C PHE A 61 -9.65 10.90 3.54
N GLU A 62 -10.58 9.94 3.59
CA GLU A 62 -11.07 9.38 4.85
C GLU A 62 -9.93 8.71 5.62
N ASP A 63 -9.89 8.93 6.93
CA ASP A 63 -8.96 8.26 7.84
C ASP A 63 -9.44 6.82 8.14
N ARG A 64 -9.58 6.03 7.08
CA ARG A 64 -9.91 4.61 7.14
C ARG A 64 -9.15 3.82 6.09
N LEU A 65 -8.92 2.55 6.37
CA LEU A 65 -8.34 1.66 5.36
C LEU A 65 -9.38 1.36 4.27
N GLY A 66 -9.01 1.64 3.01
CA GLY A 66 -9.81 1.26 1.85
C GLY A 66 -9.54 -0.19 1.41
N ALA A 67 -10.50 -0.77 0.69
CA ALA A 67 -10.35 -2.08 0.05
C ALA A 67 -10.52 -1.97 -1.47
N ILE A 68 -9.62 -2.59 -2.24
CA ILE A 68 -9.73 -2.67 -3.69
C ILE A 68 -10.93 -3.58 -4.02
N LYS A 69 -11.91 -3.04 -4.74
CA LYS A 69 -13.14 -3.77 -5.11
C LYS A 69 -12.98 -4.44 -6.48
N GLY A 70 -13.61 -5.60 -6.66
CA GLY A 70 -13.67 -6.29 -7.95
C GLY A 70 -12.43 -7.10 -8.32
N HIS A 71 -11.44 -7.18 -7.43
CA HIS A 71 -10.21 -7.95 -7.64
C HIS A 71 -10.03 -8.98 -6.53
N GLN A 72 -9.61 -10.20 -6.91
CA GLN A 72 -9.27 -11.26 -5.98
C GLN A 72 -7.86 -11.75 -6.30
N ALA A 73 -6.97 -11.72 -5.31
CA ALA A 73 -5.64 -12.29 -5.44
C ALA A 73 -5.71 -13.82 -5.38
N ARG A 74 -5.05 -14.50 -6.32
CA ARG A 74 -4.93 -15.97 -6.33
C ARG A 74 -3.46 -16.36 -6.18
N ILE A 75 -3.18 -17.11 -5.12
CA ILE A 75 -1.86 -17.69 -4.87
C ILE A 75 -1.79 -19.04 -5.59
N HIS A 76 -0.84 -19.20 -6.50
CA HIS A 76 -0.60 -20.46 -7.21
C HIS A 76 0.45 -21.27 -6.46
N ILE A 77 0.08 -22.49 -6.06
CA ILE A 77 0.95 -23.41 -5.33
C ILE A 77 1.31 -24.56 -6.28
N LYS A 78 2.54 -25.07 -6.18
CA LYS A 78 2.95 -26.26 -6.95
C LYS A 78 2.16 -27.50 -6.46
N SER A 79 1.93 -28.45 -7.37
CA SER A 79 1.11 -29.64 -7.10
C SER A 79 1.71 -30.62 -6.11
N ASP A 80 3.02 -30.58 -5.90
CA ASP A 80 3.80 -31.46 -5.03
C ASP A 80 4.01 -30.91 -3.61
N VAL A 81 3.46 -29.72 -3.31
CA VAL A 81 3.67 -29.06 -2.03
C VAL A 81 2.82 -29.70 -0.94
N ILE A 82 3.48 -30.05 0.16
CA ILE A 82 2.84 -30.56 1.37
C ILE A 82 2.52 -29.36 2.29
N PRO A 83 1.24 -29.16 2.67
CA PRO A 83 0.84 -28.12 3.60
C PRO A 83 1.55 -28.23 4.95
N LYS A 84 1.88 -27.09 5.55
CA LYS A 84 2.55 -27.04 6.85
C LYS A 84 1.87 -26.06 7.79
N ALA A 85 1.51 -26.58 8.97
CA ALA A 85 1.02 -25.80 10.09
C ALA A 85 2.09 -25.77 11.20
N PHE A 86 2.52 -24.57 11.55
CA PHE A 86 3.46 -24.32 12.64
C PHE A 86 2.71 -23.94 13.92
N ARG A 87 3.28 -24.29 15.08
CA ARG A 87 2.75 -23.81 16.36
C ARG A 87 2.94 -22.29 16.49
N PRO A 88 2.02 -21.57 17.15
CA PRO A 88 2.20 -20.15 17.45
C PRO A 88 3.48 -19.89 18.25
N ARG A 89 4.08 -18.71 18.04
CA ARG A 89 5.22 -18.26 18.86
C ARG A 89 4.73 -17.86 20.24
N ASN A 90 5.48 -18.23 21.29
CA ASN A 90 5.18 -17.79 22.64
C ASN A 90 5.35 -16.27 22.76
N ILE A 91 4.32 -15.60 23.28
CA ILE A 91 4.30 -14.15 23.47
C ILE A 91 4.43 -13.84 24.97
N PRO A 92 5.31 -12.91 25.38
CA PRO A 92 5.42 -12.48 26.77
C PRO A 92 4.06 -12.04 27.32
N LEU A 93 3.74 -12.42 28.57
CA LEU A 93 2.46 -12.12 29.20
C LEU A 93 2.09 -10.63 29.12
N ALA A 94 3.07 -9.74 29.34
CA ALA A 94 2.88 -8.30 29.29
C ALA A 94 2.43 -7.75 27.90
N LEU A 95 2.60 -8.53 26.82
CA LEU A 95 2.22 -8.13 25.47
C LEU A 95 0.94 -8.83 24.98
N GLN A 96 0.40 -9.80 25.71
CA GLN A 96 -0.73 -10.60 25.23
C GLN A 96 -1.97 -9.74 24.97
N ASP A 97 -2.33 -8.86 25.90
CA ASP A 97 -3.49 -7.98 25.76
C ASP A 97 -3.33 -7.00 24.59
N GLN A 98 -2.13 -6.46 24.41
CA GLN A 98 -1.85 -5.54 23.29
C GLN A 98 -1.89 -6.26 21.94
N VAL A 99 -1.39 -7.49 21.86
CA VAL A 99 -1.47 -8.30 20.64
C VAL A 99 -2.91 -8.67 20.33
N ALA A 100 -3.70 -9.06 21.34
CA ALA A 100 -5.11 -9.37 21.16
C ALA A 100 -5.91 -8.14 20.67
N ALA A 101 -5.65 -6.97 21.23
CA ALA A 101 -6.26 -5.72 20.79
C ALA A 101 -5.92 -5.38 19.33
N GLU A 102 -4.65 -5.55 18.93
CA GLU A 102 -4.21 -5.29 17.56
C GLU A 102 -4.80 -6.29 16.55
N LEU A 103 -4.88 -7.58 16.91
CA LEU A 103 -5.57 -8.58 16.08
C LEU A 103 -7.06 -8.23 15.90
N ASN A 104 -7.73 -7.84 16.99
CA ASN A 104 -9.13 -7.44 16.93
C ASN A 104 -9.34 -6.19 16.05
N ARG A 105 -8.45 -5.19 16.15
CA ARG A 105 -8.48 -4.01 15.27
C ARG A 105 -8.39 -4.41 13.80
N LEU A 106 -7.46 -5.31 13.45
CA LEU A 106 -7.29 -5.80 12.08
C LEU A 106 -8.51 -6.59 11.56
N VAL A 107 -9.21 -7.31 12.44
CA VAL A 107 -10.47 -7.98 12.08
C VAL A 107 -11.58 -6.97 11.84
N VAL A 108 -11.74 -5.98 12.72
CA VAL A 108 -12.75 -4.92 12.58
C VAL A 108 -12.51 -4.09 11.32
N GLU A 109 -11.25 -3.83 10.95
CA GLU A 109 -10.87 -3.14 9.72
C GLU A 109 -11.00 -4.00 8.46
N GLY A 110 -11.34 -5.28 8.59
CA GLY A 110 -11.49 -6.20 7.46
C GLY A 110 -10.17 -6.63 6.81
N VAL A 111 -9.03 -6.43 7.50
CA VAL A 111 -7.72 -6.89 7.05
C VAL A 111 -7.54 -8.39 7.28
N LEU A 112 -8.06 -8.87 8.42
CA LEU A 112 -8.03 -10.28 8.79
C LEU A 112 -9.45 -10.83 8.92
N GLU A 113 -9.62 -12.10 8.55
CA GLU A 113 -10.85 -12.83 8.74
C GLU A 113 -10.60 -14.03 9.69
N PRO A 114 -11.42 -14.23 10.73
CA PRO A 114 -11.34 -15.42 11.56
C PRO A 114 -11.65 -16.68 10.77
N VAL A 115 -10.84 -17.72 10.93
CA VAL A 115 -11.09 -19.03 10.34
C VAL A 115 -11.85 -19.90 11.33
N ASP A 116 -13.04 -20.37 10.95
CA ASP A 116 -13.78 -21.35 11.73
C ASP A 116 -13.14 -22.74 11.57
N THR A 117 -12.48 -23.20 12.64
CA THR A 117 -11.78 -24.48 12.66
C THR A 117 -12.69 -25.70 12.64
N THR A 118 -13.99 -25.52 12.93
CA THR A 118 -14.97 -26.62 12.86
C THR A 118 -15.39 -26.91 11.43
N VAL A 119 -15.38 -25.87 10.57
CA VAL A 119 -15.74 -25.97 9.15
C VAL A 119 -14.50 -26.19 8.28
N THR A 120 -13.41 -25.48 8.57
CA THR A 120 -12.20 -25.47 7.74
C THR A 120 -10.99 -26.00 8.53
N PRO A 121 -10.42 -27.17 8.18
CA PRO A 121 -9.24 -27.68 8.86
C PRO A 121 -8.00 -26.83 8.53
N ILE A 122 -7.23 -26.47 9.58
CA ILE A 122 -6.01 -25.69 9.43
C ILE A 122 -4.91 -26.55 8.78
N SER A 123 -4.74 -26.38 7.47
CA SER A 123 -3.67 -27.05 6.70
C SER A 123 -2.40 -26.20 6.60
N TRP A 124 -2.55 -24.87 6.68
CA TRP A 124 -1.48 -23.89 6.56
C TRP A 124 -1.54 -22.93 7.74
N ALA A 125 -0.43 -22.76 8.45
CA ALA A 125 -0.32 -21.77 9.53
C ALA A 125 1.14 -21.38 9.73
N SER A 126 1.47 -20.09 9.63
CA SER A 126 2.76 -19.54 10.02
C SER A 126 2.65 -18.85 11.39
N PRO A 127 3.71 -18.88 12.22
CA PRO A 127 3.70 -18.16 13.48
C PRO A 127 3.91 -16.66 13.24
N ILE A 128 3.11 -15.82 13.90
CA ILE A 128 3.28 -14.37 13.84
C ILE A 128 4.52 -13.89 14.62
N VAL A 129 5.06 -12.74 14.21
CA VAL A 129 6.09 -11.99 14.92
C VAL A 129 5.52 -10.66 15.38
N VAL A 130 5.82 -10.29 16.62
CA VAL A 130 5.34 -9.06 17.25
C VAL A 130 6.53 -8.11 17.39
N ALA A 131 6.43 -6.93 16.79
CA ALA A 131 7.45 -5.88 16.87
C ALA A 131 6.89 -4.62 17.52
N LEU A 132 7.63 -4.04 18.47
CA LEU A 132 7.32 -2.74 19.07
C LEU A 132 7.83 -1.62 18.16
N LYS A 133 6.96 -0.68 17.83
CA LYS A 133 7.32 0.57 17.13
C LYS A 133 7.85 1.59 18.14
N SER A 134 8.58 2.59 17.65
CA SER A 134 9.07 3.71 18.47
C SER A 134 7.97 4.50 19.17
N ASN A 135 6.76 4.52 18.60
CA ASN A 135 5.58 5.17 19.19
C ASN A 135 4.85 4.31 20.24
N GLY A 136 5.41 3.18 20.66
CA GLY A 136 4.83 2.27 21.65
C GLY A 136 3.74 1.35 21.12
N LYS A 137 3.30 1.49 19.86
CA LYS A 137 2.34 0.58 19.23
C LYS A 137 3.00 -0.71 18.76
N LEU A 138 2.22 -1.78 18.64
CA LEU A 138 2.68 -3.04 18.07
C LEU A 138 2.53 -3.08 16.54
N ARG A 139 3.36 -3.90 15.90
CA ARG A 139 3.22 -4.36 14.51
C ARG A 139 3.23 -5.88 14.51
N ILE A 140 2.18 -6.48 13.96
CA ILE A 140 2.12 -7.92 13.70
C ILE A 140 2.70 -8.16 12.29
N CYS A 141 3.62 -9.13 12.19
CA CYS A 141 4.23 -9.57 10.93
C CYS A 141 3.97 -11.08 10.75
N ALA A 142 3.71 -11.50 9.52
CA ALA A 142 3.41 -12.88 9.14
C ALA A 142 4.45 -13.44 8.15
#